data_AF-A0A420DGN8-F1
#
_entry.id   AF-A0A420DGN8-F1
#
_cell.length_a   1.000
_cell.length_b   1.000
_cell.length_c   1.000
_cell.angle_alpha   90.00
_cell.angle_beta   90.00
_cell.angle_gamma   90.00
#
_symmetry.space_group_name_H-M   'P 1'
#
loop_
_entity.id
_entity.type
_entity.pdbx_description
1 polymer ?
#
loop_
_entity_poly.entity_id
_entity_poly.type
_entity_poly.pdbx_seq_one_letter_code
_entity_poly.pdbx_strand_id
1 'polypeptide(L)'
;MKHYIIITLLLISTICNAQIKPIETEWDQSNISERNTYFKDVNNVLNKFLGTWKYEDTSNNLVFEITFSKLINQEQIFDNYADELSAQFKLIINGVEQYNTYNTLCNDCFIPKGFCSYEEGFENDEFVYTEPNVNMYVANFAEPNIERYVLSSDLKLEYQFSLGSPAQLIWTNKTGTVKRIATGQHMNVYQMPMNMVLIKQ
;
A
#
# COMPACT_ATOMS: atom_id res chain seq x y z
N MET A 1 50.58 -21.51 9.87
CA MET A 1 49.19 -22.02 10.01
C MET A 1 48.30 -21.09 10.84
N LYS A 2 48.67 -20.68 12.06
CA LYS A 2 47.86 -19.75 12.89
C LYS A 2 47.59 -18.37 12.23
N HIS A 3 48.53 -17.85 11.44
CA HIS A 3 48.36 -16.53 10.78
C HIS A 3 47.42 -16.60 9.58
N TYR A 4 47.37 -17.72 8.87
CA TYR A 4 46.41 -17.92 7.77
C TYR A 4 44.98 -18.02 8.30
N ILE A 5 44.75 -18.65 9.46
CA ILE A 5 43.41 -18.71 10.10
C ILE A 5 42.89 -17.31 10.42
N ILE A 6 43.75 -16.41 10.92
CA ILE A 6 43.36 -15.02 11.23
C ILE A 6 43.00 -14.25 9.96
N ILE A 7 43.76 -14.43 8.87
CA ILE A 7 43.48 -13.81 7.57
C ILE A 7 42.17 -14.36 6.96
N THR A 8 41.91 -15.67 7.08
CA THR A 8 40.64 -16.27 6.64
C THR A 8 39.45 -15.77 7.48
N LEU A 9 39.62 -15.57 8.79
CA LEU A 9 38.58 -15.02 9.66
C LEU A 9 38.25 -13.54 9.31
N LEU A 10 39.26 -12.75 8.92
CA LEU A 10 39.11 -11.36 8.49
C LEU A 10 38.43 -11.22 7.12
N LEU A 11 38.58 -12.22 6.25
CA LEU A 11 37.94 -12.24 4.93
C LEU A 11 36.43 -12.55 5.03
N ILE A 12 36.00 -13.35 6.01
CA ILE A 12 34.58 -13.68 6.23
C ILE A 12 33.79 -12.48 6.76
N SER A 13 34.42 -11.50 7.42
CA SER A 13 33.75 -10.27 7.86
C SER A 13 33.45 -9.25 6.74
N THR A 14 33.88 -9.51 5.50
CA THR A 14 33.60 -8.64 4.34
C THR A 14 32.39 -9.07 3.52
N ILE A 15 31.60 -10.04 4.01
CA ILE A 15 30.31 -10.34 3.40
C ILE A 15 29.45 -9.08 3.56
N CYS A 16 29.23 -8.38 2.46
CA CYS A 16 28.37 -7.22 2.35
C CYS A 16 26.97 -7.62 2.85
N ASN A 17 26.65 -7.23 4.09
CA ASN A 17 25.32 -7.40 4.64
C ASN A 17 24.58 -6.10 4.39
N ALA A 18 23.41 -6.17 3.77
CA ALA A 18 22.52 -5.03 3.62
C ALA A 18 22.22 -4.43 5.00
N GLN A 19 22.16 -3.10 5.09
CA GLN A 19 21.81 -2.42 6.33
C GLN A 19 20.33 -2.66 6.63
N ILE A 20 19.98 -3.27 7.76
CA ILE A 20 18.57 -3.49 8.13
C ILE A 20 18.05 -2.28 8.89
N LYS A 21 16.91 -1.74 8.44
CA LYS A 21 16.16 -0.67 9.13
C LYS A 21 14.69 -1.04 9.28
N PRO A 22 13.96 -0.49 10.28
CA PRO A 22 12.52 -0.66 10.37
C PRO A 22 11.80 -0.06 9.16
N ILE A 23 10.78 -0.75 8.65
CA ILE A 23 10.03 -0.32 7.46
C ILE A 23 9.35 1.04 7.63
N GLU A 24 8.87 1.36 8.83
CA GLU A 24 8.18 2.62 9.12
C GLU A 24 9.10 3.86 9.07
N THR A 25 10.41 3.65 8.85
CA THR A 25 11.41 4.71 8.66
C THR A 25 11.86 4.89 7.21
N GLU A 26 11.34 4.07 6.28
CA GLU A 26 11.74 4.10 4.87
C GLU A 26 11.58 5.49 4.22
N TRP A 27 10.50 6.18 4.59
CA TRP A 27 10.16 7.49 4.05
C TRP A 27 11.05 8.63 4.55
N ASP A 28 11.86 8.40 5.60
CA ASP A 28 12.78 9.42 6.10
C ASP A 28 13.77 9.81 4.99
N GLN A 29 13.91 11.10 4.73
CA GLN A 29 14.77 11.60 3.64
C GLN A 29 16.24 11.15 3.75
N SER A 30 16.73 10.92 4.98
CA SER A 30 18.07 10.35 5.20
C SER A 30 18.17 8.89 4.79
N ASN A 31 17.07 8.14 4.85
CA ASN A 31 17.02 6.70 4.58
C ASN A 31 16.75 6.42 3.10
N ILE A 32 15.87 7.18 2.45
CA ILE A 32 15.50 6.96 1.03
C ILE A 32 16.68 7.10 0.05
N SER A 33 17.72 7.86 0.45
CA SER A 33 18.92 8.10 -0.37
C SER A 33 20.06 7.13 -0.10
N GLU A 34 19.91 6.24 0.88
CA GLU A 34 20.88 5.17 1.13
C GLU A 34 20.75 4.08 0.07
N ARG A 35 21.82 3.29 -0.07
CA ARG A 35 21.88 2.15 -0.99
C ARG A 35 22.16 0.87 -0.22
N ASN A 36 21.67 -0.26 -0.73
CA ASN A 36 21.83 -1.57 -0.11
C ASN A 36 21.23 -1.63 1.31
N THR A 37 20.12 -0.93 1.53
CA THR A 37 19.34 -0.96 2.77
C THR A 37 18.14 -1.89 2.61
N TYR A 38 17.87 -2.70 3.62
CA TYR A 38 16.67 -3.52 3.73
C TYR A 38 15.73 -2.96 4.81
N PHE A 39 14.63 -2.34 4.36
CA PHE A 39 13.54 -1.85 5.19
C PHE A 39 12.62 -3.01 5.58
N LYS A 40 12.94 -3.62 6.71
CA LYS A 40 12.25 -4.82 7.21
C LYS A 40 11.19 -4.43 8.23
N ASP A 41 10.05 -5.11 8.17
CA ASP A 41 8.99 -4.97 9.17
C ASP A 41 9.36 -5.76 10.45
N VAL A 42 10.30 -5.20 11.21
CA VAL A 42 10.82 -5.77 12.45
C VAL A 42 9.86 -5.59 13.63
N ASN A 43 9.02 -4.56 13.57
CA ASN A 43 8.06 -4.19 14.61
C ASN A 43 6.66 -4.75 14.36
N ASN A 44 6.47 -5.54 13.30
CA ASN A 44 5.19 -6.14 12.92
C ASN A 44 4.08 -5.09 12.69
N VAL A 45 4.46 -3.89 12.24
CA VAL A 45 3.53 -2.79 11.99
C VAL A 45 2.58 -3.10 10.82
N LEU A 46 2.98 -3.99 9.90
CA LEU A 46 2.13 -4.46 8.81
C LEU A 46 1.01 -5.40 9.27
N ASN A 47 1.18 -6.12 10.40
CA ASN A 47 0.25 -7.17 10.83
C ASN A 47 -1.19 -6.69 11.00
N LYS A 48 -1.39 -5.42 11.38
CA LYS A 48 -2.73 -4.85 11.55
C LYS A 48 -3.51 -4.80 10.22
N PHE A 49 -2.81 -4.66 9.09
CA PHE A 49 -3.42 -4.61 7.75
C PHE A 49 -3.67 -6.00 7.17
N LEU A 50 -2.86 -7.00 7.49
CA LEU A 50 -2.91 -8.34 6.89
C LEU A 50 -4.22 -9.09 7.10
N GLY A 51 -4.69 -9.84 6.10
CA GLY A 51 -5.95 -10.58 6.13
C GLY A 51 -7.07 -9.88 5.36
N THR A 52 -8.29 -10.39 5.51
CA THR A 52 -9.43 -9.96 4.71
C THR A 52 -10.23 -8.84 5.39
N TRP A 53 -10.62 -7.87 4.57
CA TRP A 53 -11.45 -6.73 4.92
C TRP A 53 -12.62 -6.64 3.96
N LYS A 54 -13.77 -6.22 4.47
CA LYS A 54 -15.00 -6.19 3.70
C LYS A 54 -15.76 -4.90 3.88
N TYR A 55 -16.27 -4.36 2.79
CA TYR A 55 -17.23 -3.28 2.75
C TYR A 55 -18.52 -3.77 2.10
N GLU A 56 -19.65 -3.44 2.73
CA GLU A 56 -20.98 -3.75 2.21
C GLU A 56 -21.83 -2.48 2.23
N ASP A 57 -22.39 -2.12 1.08
CA ASP A 57 -23.38 -1.07 0.95
C ASP A 57 -24.69 -1.68 0.41
N THR A 58 -25.65 -1.83 1.31
CA THR A 58 -26.96 -2.41 0.98
C THR A 58 -27.81 -1.48 0.11
N SER A 59 -27.57 -0.17 0.12
CA SER A 59 -28.32 0.80 -0.67
C SER A 59 -27.95 0.72 -2.17
N ASN A 60 -26.68 0.44 -2.45
CA ASN A 60 -26.14 0.30 -3.80
C ASN A 60 -25.91 -1.16 -4.22
N ASN A 61 -26.30 -2.12 -3.37
CA ASN A 61 -26.09 -3.56 -3.54
C ASN A 61 -24.64 -3.89 -3.95
N LEU A 62 -23.70 -3.27 -3.24
CA LEU A 62 -22.27 -3.35 -3.50
C LEU A 62 -21.59 -4.11 -2.36
N VAL A 63 -20.76 -5.08 -2.74
CA VAL A 63 -19.87 -5.80 -1.82
C VAL A 63 -18.46 -5.71 -2.36
N PHE A 64 -17.55 -5.21 -1.53
CA PHE A 64 -16.13 -5.18 -1.79
C PHE A 64 -15.39 -5.98 -0.73
N GLU A 65 -14.53 -6.90 -1.17
CA GLU A 65 -13.66 -7.69 -0.30
C GLU A 65 -12.22 -7.57 -0.78
N ILE A 66 -11.29 -7.38 0.14
CA ILE A 66 -9.87 -7.28 -0.15
C ILE A 66 -9.06 -8.03 0.91
N THR A 67 -8.09 -8.81 0.46
CA THR A 67 -7.14 -9.52 1.32
C THR A 67 -5.75 -8.94 1.13
N PHE A 68 -5.17 -8.45 2.22
CA PHE A 68 -3.77 -8.03 2.25
C PHE A 68 -2.88 -9.17 2.70
N SER A 69 -1.78 -9.37 1.98
CA SER A 69 -0.69 -10.27 2.33
C SER A 69 0.61 -9.50 2.46
N LYS A 70 1.60 -10.10 3.14
CA LYS A 70 2.94 -9.52 3.28
C LYS A 70 3.86 -10.13 2.24
N LEU A 71 4.49 -9.28 1.44
CA LEU A 71 5.65 -9.64 0.63
C LEU A 71 6.91 -9.31 1.41
N ILE A 72 7.94 -10.14 1.27
CA ILE A 72 9.22 -9.95 1.96
C ILE A 72 10.31 -9.61 0.95
N ASN A 73 11.23 -8.73 1.33
CA ASN A 73 12.44 -8.44 0.54
C ASN A 73 12.15 -8.10 -0.94
N GLN A 74 11.18 -7.22 -1.18
CA GLN A 74 10.86 -6.68 -2.51
C GLN A 74 11.88 -5.63 -2.92
N GLU A 75 12.37 -5.73 -4.15
CA GLU A 75 13.36 -4.80 -4.69
C GLU A 75 12.78 -3.39 -4.82
N GLN A 76 13.55 -2.40 -4.36
CA GLN A 76 13.23 -0.99 -4.41
C GLN A 76 14.26 -0.25 -5.28
N ILE A 77 14.06 1.05 -5.45
CA ILE A 77 15.07 1.93 -6.06
C ILE A 77 16.38 1.91 -5.26
N PHE A 78 17.50 2.22 -5.93
CA PHE A 78 18.82 2.35 -5.32
C PHE A 78 19.39 1.05 -4.68
N ASP A 79 19.06 -0.10 -5.25
CA ASP A 79 19.49 -1.42 -4.75
C ASP A 79 19.01 -1.69 -3.31
N ASN A 80 17.92 -1.04 -2.90
CA ASN A 80 17.27 -1.26 -1.61
C ASN A 80 16.24 -2.37 -1.70
N TYR A 81 15.80 -2.85 -0.55
CA TYR A 81 14.75 -3.86 -0.42
C TYR A 81 13.77 -3.46 0.68
N ALA A 82 12.51 -3.87 0.58
CA ALA A 82 11.50 -3.63 1.60
C ALA A 82 10.58 -4.85 1.81
N ASP A 83 10.10 -5.03 3.04
CA ASP A 83 8.84 -5.77 3.23
C ASP A 83 7.69 -4.90 2.74
N GLU A 84 6.63 -5.46 2.16
CA GLU A 84 5.53 -4.65 1.60
C GLU A 84 4.17 -5.33 1.77
N LEU A 85 3.09 -4.56 1.59
CA LEU A 85 1.76 -5.12 1.39
C LEU A 85 1.54 -5.49 -0.08
N SER A 86 0.87 -6.61 -0.31
CA SER A 86 0.22 -6.94 -1.58
C SER A 86 -1.27 -7.14 -1.36
N ALA A 87 -2.08 -6.90 -2.39
CA ALA A 87 -3.52 -7.04 -2.28
C ALA A 87 -4.13 -7.88 -3.40
N GLN A 88 -5.15 -8.66 -3.05
CA GLN A 88 -6.10 -9.25 -3.97
C GLN A 88 -7.50 -8.89 -3.51
N PHE A 89 -8.44 -8.73 -4.44
CA PHE A 89 -9.74 -8.21 -4.12
C PHE A 89 -10.82 -8.69 -5.09
N LYS A 90 -12.06 -8.51 -4.64
CA LYS A 90 -13.26 -8.83 -5.38
C LYS A 90 -14.29 -7.73 -5.21
N LEU A 91 -14.91 -7.34 -6.32
CA LEU A 91 -16.01 -6.38 -6.35
C LEU A 91 -17.26 -7.04 -6.95
N ILE A 92 -18.36 -6.97 -6.22
CA ILE A 92 -19.69 -7.36 -6.67
C ILE A 92 -20.59 -6.13 -6.63
N ILE A 93 -21.29 -5.86 -7.73
CA ILE A 93 -22.31 -4.81 -7.81
C ILE A 93 -23.59 -5.44 -8.34
N ASN A 94 -24.71 -5.22 -7.65
CA ASN A 94 -26.01 -5.80 -8.01
C ASN A 94 -26.00 -7.33 -8.17
N GLY A 95 -25.19 -8.03 -7.37
CA GLY A 95 -25.03 -9.48 -7.45
C GLY A 95 -24.17 -9.97 -8.63
N VAL A 96 -23.63 -9.06 -9.45
CA VAL A 96 -22.75 -9.38 -10.58
C VAL A 96 -21.30 -9.11 -10.18
N GLU A 97 -20.43 -10.12 -10.31
CA GLU A 97 -18.99 -9.98 -10.13
C GLU A 97 -18.43 -9.07 -11.23
N GLN A 98 -17.94 -7.89 -10.82
CA GLN A 98 -17.27 -6.96 -11.73
C GLN A 98 -15.79 -7.32 -11.87
N TYR A 99 -15.17 -7.61 -10.73
CA TYR A 99 -13.74 -7.90 -10.62
C TYR A 99 -13.48 -9.00 -9.60
N ASN A 100 -12.49 -9.84 -9.87
CA ASN A 100 -12.04 -10.87 -8.95
C ASN A 100 -10.57 -11.22 -9.22
N THR A 101 -9.68 -10.57 -8.46
CA THR A 101 -8.24 -10.75 -8.61
C THR A 101 -7.66 -11.93 -7.83
N TYR A 102 -8.51 -12.66 -7.10
CA TYR A 102 -8.15 -13.98 -6.54
C TYR A 102 -8.02 -15.02 -7.65
N ASN A 103 -8.83 -14.91 -8.70
CA ASN A 103 -8.85 -15.84 -9.84
C ASN A 103 -8.13 -15.28 -11.08
N THR A 104 -8.04 -13.96 -11.21
CA THR A 104 -7.41 -13.29 -12.35
C THR A 104 -6.35 -12.32 -11.86
N LEU A 105 -5.07 -12.63 -12.10
CA LEU A 105 -3.97 -11.83 -11.59
C LEU A 105 -4.04 -10.38 -12.09
N CYS A 106 -3.89 -9.41 -11.17
CA CYS A 106 -3.68 -8.01 -11.50
C CYS A 106 -2.50 -7.45 -10.70
N ASN A 107 -1.30 -7.56 -11.28
CA ASN A 107 -0.06 -7.15 -10.61
C ASN A 107 0.00 -5.63 -10.37
N ASP A 108 -0.56 -4.86 -11.30
CA ASP A 108 -0.48 -3.39 -11.30
C ASP A 108 -1.74 -2.73 -10.72
N CYS A 109 -2.64 -3.50 -10.08
CA CYS A 109 -3.82 -2.94 -9.43
C CYS A 109 -3.54 -2.39 -8.04
N PHE A 110 -2.47 -2.81 -7.37
CA PHE A 110 -2.07 -2.32 -6.05
C PHE A 110 -0.56 -2.20 -6.00
N ILE A 111 -0.06 -0.96 -5.90
CA ILE A 111 1.36 -0.68 -5.81
C ILE A 111 1.61 -0.05 -4.44
N PRO A 112 2.29 -0.74 -3.51
CA PRO A 112 2.57 -0.20 -2.19
C PRO A 112 3.49 1.02 -2.30
N LYS A 113 3.27 2.03 -1.45
CA LYS A 113 4.21 3.13 -1.20
C LYS A 113 4.80 3.10 0.21
N GLY A 114 4.20 2.33 1.12
CA GLY A 114 4.67 2.18 2.48
C GLY A 114 4.04 3.15 3.48
N PHE A 115 4.78 3.44 4.54
CA PHE A 115 4.39 4.35 5.62
C PHE A 115 4.85 5.79 5.30
N CYS A 116 4.38 6.40 4.22
CA CYS A 116 4.78 7.75 3.82
C CYS A 116 3.70 8.81 4.10
N SER A 117 4.00 10.08 3.85
CA SER A 117 3.05 11.17 4.04
C SER A 117 1.94 11.05 3.00
N TYR A 118 0.73 11.49 3.35
CA TYR A 118 -0.40 11.53 2.43
C TYR A 118 -0.86 12.96 2.21
N GLU A 119 -1.04 13.34 0.94
CA GLU A 119 -1.40 14.69 0.55
C GLU A 119 -2.92 14.87 0.47
N GLU A 120 -3.45 15.77 1.29
CA GLU A 120 -4.82 16.24 1.26
C GLU A 120 -4.89 17.56 0.47
N GLY A 121 -5.02 17.46 -0.86
CA GLY A 121 -5.34 18.63 -1.69
C GLY A 121 -6.73 19.20 -1.37
N PHE A 122 -6.81 20.52 -1.12
CA PHE A 122 -8.04 21.28 -0.93
C PHE A 122 -8.32 22.23 -2.11
N GLU A 123 -9.55 22.75 -2.20
CA GLU A 123 -10.03 23.63 -3.29
C GLU A 123 -9.26 24.95 -3.46
N ASN A 124 -8.35 25.29 -2.55
CA ASN A 124 -7.64 26.58 -2.52
C ASN A 124 -6.11 26.47 -2.78
N ASP A 125 -5.64 25.38 -3.40
CA ASP A 125 -4.21 25.11 -3.66
C ASP A 125 -3.32 25.04 -2.38
N GLU A 126 -3.92 24.98 -1.19
CA GLU A 126 -3.20 24.67 0.04
C GLU A 126 -3.17 23.15 0.25
N PHE A 127 -1.96 22.61 0.27
CA PHE A 127 -1.71 21.20 0.56
C PHE A 127 -1.62 21.00 2.07
N VAL A 128 -2.49 20.16 2.62
CA VAL A 128 -2.35 19.66 3.98
C VAL A 128 -1.75 18.26 3.90
N TYR A 129 -0.70 18.01 4.66
CA TYR A 129 -0.07 16.70 4.71
C TYR A 129 -0.50 15.98 5.98
N THR A 130 -0.89 14.72 5.83
CA THR A 130 -0.96 13.80 6.97
C THR A 130 0.44 13.24 7.19
N GLU A 131 0.99 13.48 8.37
CA GLU A 131 2.31 12.97 8.75
C GLU A 131 2.31 11.43 8.79
N PRO A 132 3.42 10.80 8.37
CA PRO A 132 3.59 9.36 8.44
C PRO A 132 3.38 8.82 9.84
N ASN A 133 2.67 7.69 9.93
CA ASN A 133 2.50 6.97 11.18
C ASN A 133 2.15 5.52 10.91
N VAL A 134 2.37 4.65 11.89
CA VAL A 134 2.20 3.20 11.74
C VAL A 134 0.75 2.75 11.54
N ASN A 135 -0.24 3.62 11.68
CA ASN A 135 -1.64 3.31 11.42
C ASN A 135 -2.11 3.76 10.02
N MET A 136 -1.26 4.49 9.29
CA MET A 136 -1.53 4.92 7.91
C MET A 136 -0.59 4.21 6.95
N TYR A 137 -1.15 3.57 5.93
CA TYR A 137 -0.38 2.97 4.84
C TYR A 137 -0.84 3.56 3.51
N VAL A 138 0.10 3.94 2.65
CA VAL A 138 -0.20 4.56 1.36
C VAL A 138 0.14 3.59 0.24
N ALA A 139 -0.68 3.60 -0.80
CA ALA A 139 -0.50 2.82 -2.00
C ALA A 139 -1.05 3.59 -3.21
N ASN A 140 -0.71 3.14 -4.41
CA ASN A 140 -1.53 3.39 -5.58
C ASN A 140 -2.49 2.20 -5.77
N PHE A 141 -3.72 2.46 -6.21
CA PHE A 141 -4.72 1.43 -6.46
C PHE A 141 -5.52 1.71 -7.73
N ALA A 142 -5.70 0.68 -8.56
CA ALA A 142 -6.56 0.70 -9.74
C ALA A 142 -7.48 -0.51 -9.82
N GLU A 143 -8.64 -0.31 -10.45
CA GLU A 143 -9.49 -1.41 -10.87
C GLU A 143 -8.90 -2.15 -12.08
N PRO A 144 -9.22 -3.44 -12.26
CA PRO A 144 -8.87 -4.16 -13.48
C PRO A 144 -9.43 -3.43 -14.71
N ASN A 145 -8.66 -3.44 -15.81
CA ASN A 145 -8.89 -2.77 -17.10
C ASN A 145 -8.50 -1.28 -17.15
N ILE A 146 -8.26 -0.66 -16.00
CA ILE A 146 -7.79 0.72 -15.90
C ILE A 146 -6.45 0.82 -15.15
N GLU A 147 -5.72 -0.29 -15.03
CA GLU A 147 -4.43 -0.40 -14.33
C GLU A 147 -3.38 0.57 -14.88
N ARG A 148 -3.47 0.97 -16.15
CA ARG A 148 -2.61 2.04 -16.72
C ARG A 148 -2.70 3.38 -15.99
N TYR A 149 -3.75 3.60 -15.19
CA TYR A 149 -3.94 4.80 -14.39
C TYR A 149 -3.62 4.57 -12.90
N VAL A 150 -3.06 3.43 -12.51
CA VAL A 150 -2.72 3.15 -11.11
C VAL A 150 -1.84 4.25 -10.51
N LEU A 151 -0.82 4.70 -11.23
CA LEU A 151 0.06 5.80 -10.78
C LEU A 151 -0.64 7.16 -10.69
N SER A 152 -1.84 7.30 -11.25
CA SER A 152 -2.68 8.49 -11.13
C SER A 152 -3.66 8.39 -9.94
N SER A 153 -3.59 7.34 -9.14
CA SER A 153 -4.34 7.19 -7.90
C SER A 153 -3.48 7.48 -6.67
N ASP A 154 -4.10 7.78 -5.55
CA ASP A 154 -3.44 7.86 -4.25
C ASP A 154 -4.39 7.29 -3.19
N LEU A 155 -4.11 6.06 -2.77
CA LEU A 155 -4.87 5.33 -1.78
C LEU A 155 -4.23 5.51 -0.41
N LYS A 156 -5.01 6.06 0.52
CA LYS A 156 -4.72 6.06 1.95
C LYS A 156 -5.55 4.98 2.65
N LEU A 157 -4.87 4.15 3.43
CA LEU A 157 -5.45 3.15 4.33
C LEU A 157 -5.17 3.55 5.78
N GLU A 158 -6.21 3.78 6.58
CA GLU A 158 -6.06 4.09 8.01
C GLU A 158 -6.66 2.98 8.87
N TYR A 159 -5.81 2.32 9.67
CA TYR A 159 -6.24 1.30 10.61
C TYR A 159 -6.80 1.95 11.89
N GLN A 160 -8.01 1.55 12.27
CA GLN A 160 -8.67 1.99 13.50
C GLN A 160 -9.14 0.77 14.31
N PHE A 161 -8.91 0.82 15.62
CA PHE A 161 -9.35 -0.22 16.54
C PHE A 161 -9.84 0.40 17.85
N SER A 162 -11.00 -0.07 18.29
CA SER A 162 -11.59 0.26 19.57
C SER A 162 -12.01 -1.03 20.25
N LEU A 163 -11.70 -1.17 21.55
CA LEU A 163 -12.07 -2.36 22.31
C LEU A 163 -13.59 -2.58 22.26
N GLY A 164 -14.01 -3.79 21.88
CA GLY A 164 -15.43 -4.16 21.77
C GLY A 164 -16.08 -3.80 20.42
N SER A 165 -15.33 -3.27 19.46
CA SER A 165 -15.75 -3.09 18.07
C SER A 165 -14.84 -3.87 17.13
N PRO A 166 -15.33 -4.33 15.95
CA PRO A 166 -14.45 -4.91 14.95
C PRO A 166 -13.44 -3.86 14.47
N ALA A 167 -12.24 -4.29 14.13
CA ALA A 167 -11.24 -3.40 13.55
C ALA A 167 -11.78 -2.83 12.23
N GLN A 168 -11.44 -1.57 11.98
CA GLN A 168 -11.85 -0.82 10.79
C GLN A 168 -10.63 -0.43 9.99
N LEU A 169 -10.79 -0.43 8.66
CA LEU A 169 -9.84 0.12 7.73
C LEU A 169 -10.54 1.22 6.94
N ILE A 170 -10.17 2.46 7.21
CA ILE A 170 -10.68 3.61 6.47
C ILE A 170 -9.92 3.65 5.15
N TRP A 171 -10.65 3.48 4.06
CA TRP A 171 -10.15 3.52 2.70
C TRP A 171 -10.52 4.86 2.09
N THR A 172 -9.51 5.61 1.67
CA THR A 172 -9.66 6.88 0.97
C THR A 172 -8.82 6.83 -0.29
N ASN A 173 -9.44 6.71 -1.46
CA ASN A 173 -8.75 6.72 -2.75
C ASN A 173 -9.02 8.03 -3.48
N LYS A 174 -7.95 8.67 -3.93
CA LYS A 174 -8.01 9.78 -4.89
C LYS A 174 -7.60 9.25 -6.24
N THR A 175 -8.33 9.56 -7.29
CA THR A 175 -8.00 9.09 -8.62
C THR A 175 -8.00 10.24 -9.60
N GLY A 176 -7.10 10.15 -10.59
CA GLY A 176 -7.11 11.04 -11.74
C GLY A 176 -8.48 11.00 -12.40
N THR A 177 -9.15 12.15 -12.39
CA THR A 177 -10.45 12.31 -13.02
C THR A 177 -10.24 12.60 -14.51
N VAL A 178 -10.98 11.90 -15.38
CA VAL A 178 -10.95 12.23 -16.81
C VAL A 178 -11.79 13.48 -17.02
N LYS A 179 -11.20 14.53 -17.61
CA LYS A 179 -11.94 15.71 -18.04
C LYS A 179 -12.77 15.35 -19.27
N ARG A 180 -14.09 15.33 -19.12
CA ARG A 180 -15.00 15.13 -20.25
C ARG A 180 -14.94 16.37 -21.15
N ILE A 181 -14.38 16.22 -22.35
CA ILE A 181 -14.13 17.34 -23.30
C ILE A 181 -15.39 18.16 -23.57
N ALA A 182 -16.57 17.52 -23.62
CA ALA A 182 -17.83 18.19 -23.93
C ALA A 182 -18.41 19.02 -22.77
N THR A 183 -18.11 18.71 -21.51
CA THR A 183 -18.73 19.35 -20.33
C THR A 183 -17.73 19.98 -19.37
N GLY A 184 -16.43 19.75 -19.57
CA GLY A 184 -15.38 20.16 -18.65
C GLY A 184 -15.41 19.42 -17.30
N GLN A 185 -16.31 18.46 -17.10
CA GLN A 185 -16.48 17.75 -15.84
C GLN A 185 -15.40 16.69 -15.64
N HIS A 186 -14.91 16.62 -14.42
CA HIS A 186 -14.02 15.59 -13.92
C HIS A 186 -14.84 14.37 -13.53
N MET A 187 -14.70 13.24 -14.25
CA MET A 187 -15.43 12.01 -13.95
C MET A 187 -14.54 10.99 -13.27
N ASN A 188 -15.04 10.41 -12.16
CA ASN A 188 -14.47 9.20 -11.59
C ASN A 188 -14.72 8.04 -12.56
N VAL A 189 -13.65 7.35 -12.96
CA VAL A 189 -13.71 6.20 -13.86
C VAL A 189 -13.80 4.87 -13.12
N TYR A 190 -13.72 4.89 -11.79
CA TYR A 190 -13.80 3.72 -10.93
C TYR A 190 -15.27 3.40 -10.65
N GLN A 191 -15.59 2.11 -10.67
CA GLN A 191 -16.85 1.56 -10.18
C GLN A 191 -16.92 1.51 -8.66
N MET A 192 -15.77 1.39 -8.00
CA MET A 192 -15.65 1.31 -6.54
C MET A 192 -15.85 2.68 -5.90
N PRO A 193 -16.49 2.75 -4.72
CA PRO A 193 -16.52 3.98 -3.94
C PRO A 193 -15.10 4.45 -3.59
N MET A 194 -14.87 5.76 -3.71
CA MET A 194 -13.58 6.36 -3.35
C MET A 194 -13.34 6.33 -1.83
N ASN A 195 -14.41 6.37 -1.04
CA ASN A 195 -14.34 6.34 0.41
C ASN A 195 -15.14 5.14 0.94
N MET A 196 -14.50 4.28 1.72
CA MET A 196 -15.12 3.09 2.33
C MET A 196 -14.61 2.90 3.76
N VAL A 197 -15.46 2.34 4.61
CA VAL A 197 -15.04 1.82 5.93
C VAL A 197 -15.13 0.31 5.86
N LEU A 198 -13.99 -0.34 5.70
CA LEU A 198 -13.96 -1.80 5.65
C LEU A 198 -13.88 -2.37 7.06
N ILE A 199 -14.53 -3.50 7.26
CA ILE A 199 -14.58 -4.24 8.51
C ILE A 199 -13.74 -5.50 8.38
N LYS A 200 -12.89 -5.76 9.37
CA LYS A 200 -12.09 -6.99 9.44
C LYS A 200 -12.99 -8.23 9.46
N GLN A 201 -12.65 -9.25 8.68
CA GLN A 201 -13.35 -10.54 8.64
C GLN A 201 -12.71 -11.56 9.59
#